data_AF-A0A7V6WFQ4-F1
#
_entry.id   AF-A0A7V6WFQ4-F1
#
_cell.length_a   1.000
_cell.length_b   1.000
_cell.length_c   1.000
_cell.angle_alpha   90.00
_cell.angle_beta   90.00
_cell.angle_gamma   90.00
#
_symmetry.space_group_name_H-M   'P 1'
#
loop_
_entity.id
_entity.type
_entity.pdbx_description
1 polymer ?
#
loop_
_entity_poly.entity_id
_entity_poly.type
_entity_poly.pdbx_seq_one_letter_code
_entity_poly.pdbx_strand_id
1 'polypeptide(L)'
;TLLAHLWASLMRVILGFLIAVVIGIPVGLMMGFNPYARAIISPIFNLFKTMPPIAWISLAILWLGIGEASKIFIIFIGAIIPVIINTFNGIRLVDPELYDAIRVLGANKKEELIEVTFPAAFPAIFAGMQIALSMAWTTVLAAELVGAREGMGFIIVMGMNFSRPALIVAGMVVIAITAFAITVLVSWLERRVTPWKVDIN
;
A
#
# COMPACT_ATOMS: atom_id res chain seq x y z
N THR A 1 14.18 -23.79 -4.04
CA THR A 1 15.39 -23.08 -3.55
C THR A 1 14.96 -21.83 -2.81
N LEU A 2 15.77 -21.28 -1.89
CA LEU A 2 15.40 -20.06 -1.12
C LEU A 2 15.02 -18.89 -2.04
N LEU A 3 15.75 -18.69 -3.12
CA LEU A 3 15.47 -17.63 -4.11
C LEU A 3 14.09 -17.77 -4.77
N ALA A 4 13.66 -19.00 -5.08
CA ALA A 4 12.33 -19.23 -5.67
C ALA A 4 11.20 -18.86 -4.69
N HIS A 5 11.36 -19.19 -3.41
CA HIS A 5 10.40 -18.81 -2.38
C HIS A 5 10.36 -17.30 -2.15
N LEU A 6 11.53 -16.65 -2.15
CA LEU A 6 11.61 -15.19 -2.07
C LEU A 6 10.91 -14.53 -3.26
N TRP A 7 11.17 -15.03 -4.47
CA TRP A 7 10.56 -14.51 -5.70
C TRP A 7 9.03 -14.65 -5.69
N ALA A 8 8.51 -15.78 -5.22
CA ALA A 8 7.07 -15.99 -5.08
C ALA A 8 6.43 -14.97 -4.12
N SER A 9 7.01 -14.77 -2.94
CA SER A 9 6.53 -13.76 -1.98
C SER A 9 6.61 -12.35 -2.57
N LEU A 10 7.72 -12.02 -3.23
CA LEU A 10 7.93 -10.71 -3.84
C LEU A 10 6.88 -10.41 -4.92
N MET A 11 6.60 -11.37 -5.81
CA MET A 11 5.56 -11.21 -6.84
C MET A 11 4.18 -10.99 -6.24
N ARG A 12 3.83 -11.71 -5.17
CA ARG A 12 2.56 -11.52 -4.47
C ARG A 12 2.45 -10.12 -3.87
N VAL A 13 3.48 -9.66 -3.16
CA VAL A 13 3.55 -8.30 -2.60
C VAL A 13 3.34 -7.27 -3.71
N ILE A 14 4.13 -7.36 -4.78
CA ILE A 14 4.10 -6.38 -5.88
C ILE A 14 2.73 -6.37 -6.57
N LEU A 15 2.16 -7.53 -6.89
CA LEU A 15 0.85 -7.60 -7.55
C LEU A 15 -0.27 -7.03 -6.66
N GLY A 16 -0.35 -7.46 -5.39
CA GLY A 16 -1.36 -6.96 -4.47
C GLY A 16 -1.21 -5.45 -4.22
N PHE A 17 0.02 -4.97 -4.07
CA PHE A 17 0.34 -3.56 -3.92
C PHE A 17 -0.02 -2.75 -5.17
N LEU A 18 0.36 -3.19 -6.37
CA LEU A 18 0.06 -2.46 -7.60
C LEU A 18 -1.45 -2.36 -7.84
N ILE A 19 -2.21 -3.44 -7.59
CA ILE A 19 -3.67 -3.39 -7.68
C ILE A 19 -4.23 -2.37 -6.66
N ALA A 20 -3.71 -2.37 -5.44
CA ALA A 20 -4.12 -1.42 -4.40
C ALA A 20 -3.79 0.04 -4.77
N VAL A 21 -2.65 0.29 -5.40
CA VAL A 21 -2.26 1.64 -5.87
C VAL A 21 -3.13 2.09 -7.04
N VAL A 22 -3.29 1.23 -8.05
CA VAL A 22 -4.07 1.53 -9.26
C VAL A 22 -5.54 1.81 -8.93
N ILE A 23 -6.11 1.15 -7.93
CA ILE A 23 -7.50 1.38 -7.50
C ILE A 23 -7.57 2.47 -6.42
N GLY A 24 -6.66 2.44 -5.46
CA GLY A 24 -6.70 3.31 -4.28
C GLY A 24 -6.40 4.77 -4.59
N ILE A 25 -5.47 5.06 -5.51
CA ILE A 25 -5.18 6.45 -5.91
C ILE A 25 -6.44 7.09 -6.53
N PRO A 26 -7.06 6.53 -7.60
CA PRO A 26 -8.27 7.11 -8.17
C PRO A 26 -9.40 7.29 -7.15
N VAL A 27 -9.64 6.31 -6.27
CA VAL A 27 -10.69 6.42 -5.25
C VAL A 27 -10.37 7.54 -4.26
N GLY A 28 -9.11 7.65 -3.80
CA GLY A 28 -8.67 8.73 -2.92
C GLY A 28 -8.80 10.11 -3.58
N LEU A 29 -8.44 10.22 -4.87
CA LEU A 29 -8.61 11.43 -5.66
C LEU A 29 -10.09 11.81 -5.79
N MET A 30 -10.96 10.84 -6.11
CA MET A 30 -12.41 11.06 -6.19
C MET A 30 -13.00 11.56 -4.87
N MET A 31 -12.59 11.01 -3.73
CA MET A 31 -13.01 11.49 -2.40
C MET A 31 -12.47 12.89 -2.09
N GLY A 32 -11.28 13.22 -2.59
CA GLY A 32 -10.67 14.53 -2.44
C GLY A 32 -11.47 15.60 -3.18
N PHE A 33 -11.79 15.36 -4.45
CA PHE A 33 -12.44 16.31 -5.34
C PHE A 33 -13.96 16.40 -5.18
N ASN A 34 -14.64 15.29 -4.87
CA ASN A 34 -16.10 15.25 -4.82
C ASN A 34 -16.61 15.06 -3.37
N PRO A 35 -17.26 16.08 -2.76
CA PRO A 35 -17.79 15.98 -1.41
C PRO A 35 -18.90 14.91 -1.28
N TYR A 36 -19.66 14.64 -2.34
CA TYR A 36 -20.67 13.57 -2.36
C TYR A 36 -20.02 12.20 -2.37
N ALA A 37 -18.99 12.00 -3.20
CA ALA A 37 -18.23 10.75 -3.22
C ALA A 37 -17.61 10.50 -1.83
N ARG A 38 -17.03 11.53 -1.21
CA ARG A 38 -16.53 11.47 0.17
C ARG A 38 -17.62 11.03 1.16
N ALA A 39 -18.80 11.64 1.13
CA ALA A 39 -19.88 11.33 2.07
C ALA A 39 -20.34 9.85 1.97
N ILE A 40 -20.36 9.28 0.77
CA ILE A 40 -20.76 7.88 0.54
C ILE A 40 -19.64 6.91 0.91
N ILE A 41 -18.41 7.24 0.51
CA ILE A 41 -17.28 6.31 0.57
C ILE A 41 -16.60 6.30 1.95
N SER A 42 -16.56 7.43 2.66
CA SER A 42 -15.86 7.54 3.94
C SER A 42 -16.44 6.63 5.05
N PRO A 43 -17.77 6.49 5.22
CA PRO A 43 -18.34 5.57 6.19
C PRO A 43 -17.94 4.12 5.93
N ILE A 44 -17.95 3.71 4.66
CA ILE A 44 -17.54 2.37 4.23
C ILE A 44 -16.08 2.15 4.64
N PHE A 45 -15.16 3.05 4.28
CA PHE A 45 -13.75 2.87 4.68
C PHE A 45 -13.50 2.96 6.18
N ASN A 46 -14.27 3.76 6.93
CA ASN A 46 -14.15 3.79 8.39
C ASN A 46 -14.56 2.46 9.04
N LEU A 47 -15.49 1.73 8.45
CA LEU A 47 -15.81 0.36 8.88
C LEU A 47 -14.67 -0.59 8.51
N PHE A 48 -14.23 -0.58 7.25
CA PHE A 48 -13.21 -1.49 6.76
C PHE A 48 -11.83 -1.28 7.41
N LYS A 49 -11.42 -0.03 7.70
CA LYS A 49 -10.12 0.26 8.33
C LYS A 49 -9.97 -0.34 9.73
N THR A 50 -11.10 -0.55 10.41
CA THR A 50 -11.12 -1.07 11.78
C THR A 50 -10.87 -2.57 11.80
N MET A 51 -11.13 -3.25 10.69
CA MET A 51 -10.96 -4.69 10.58
C MET A 51 -9.53 -5.02 10.15
N PRO A 52 -8.79 -5.87 10.90
CA PRO A 52 -7.45 -6.22 10.51
C PRO A 52 -7.47 -6.98 9.18
N PRO A 53 -6.55 -6.69 8.23
CA PRO A 53 -6.52 -7.35 6.92
C PRO A 53 -6.46 -8.88 7.03
N ILE A 54 -5.83 -9.40 8.09
CA ILE A 54 -5.71 -10.83 8.38
C ILE A 54 -7.06 -11.53 8.59
N ALA A 55 -8.09 -10.81 9.07
CA ALA A 55 -9.41 -11.37 9.28
C ALA A 55 -10.11 -11.74 7.96
N TRP A 56 -9.66 -11.17 6.84
CA TRP A 56 -10.20 -11.46 5.51
C TRP A 56 -9.72 -12.79 4.95
N ILE A 57 -8.75 -13.48 5.59
CA ILE A 57 -8.22 -14.76 5.09
C ILE A 57 -9.34 -15.78 4.84
N SER A 58 -10.24 -15.97 5.80
CA SER A 58 -11.30 -16.97 5.70
C SER A 58 -12.25 -16.68 4.53
N LEU A 59 -12.63 -15.42 4.34
CA LEU A 59 -13.47 -15.00 3.22
C LEU A 59 -12.72 -15.10 1.88
N ALA A 60 -11.45 -14.72 1.85
CA ALA A 60 -10.62 -14.83 0.65
C ALA A 60 -10.51 -16.29 0.19
N ILE A 61 -10.32 -17.22 1.12
CA ILE A 61 -10.27 -18.65 0.81
C ILE A 61 -11.65 -19.17 0.38
N LEU A 62 -12.73 -18.73 1.04
CA LEU A 62 -14.08 -19.15 0.68
C LEU A 62 -14.47 -18.71 -0.75
N TRP A 63 -14.15 -17.47 -1.12
CA TRP A 63 -14.54 -16.90 -2.41
C TRP A 63 -13.60 -17.25 -3.56
N LEU A 64 -12.29 -17.24 -3.31
CA LEU A 64 -11.26 -17.38 -4.35
C LEU A 64 -10.57 -18.74 -4.30
N GLY A 65 -10.90 -19.58 -3.31
CA GLY A 65 -10.23 -20.84 -3.06
C GLY A 65 -8.84 -20.68 -2.43
N ILE A 66 -8.23 -21.82 -2.12
CA ILE A 66 -6.83 -21.88 -1.70
C ILE A 66 -5.97 -21.73 -2.95
N GLY A 67 -5.22 -20.62 -3.06
CA GLY A 67 -4.43 -20.35 -4.26
C GLY A 67 -3.66 -19.04 -4.21
N GLU A 68 -3.21 -18.56 -5.37
CA GLU A 68 -2.51 -17.27 -5.49
C GLU A 68 -3.49 -16.10 -5.40
N ALA A 69 -4.69 -16.22 -5.97
CA ALA A 69 -5.69 -15.17 -5.98
C ALA A 69 -6.11 -14.75 -4.55
N SER A 70 -6.34 -15.70 -3.64
CA SER A 70 -6.69 -15.39 -2.25
C SER A 70 -5.57 -14.66 -1.52
N LYS A 71 -4.31 -15.07 -1.71
CA LYS A 71 -3.15 -14.36 -1.14
C LYS A 71 -3.06 -12.93 -1.66
N ILE A 72 -3.13 -12.74 -2.98
CA ILE A 72 -3.08 -11.41 -3.61
C ILE A 72 -4.22 -10.52 -3.11
N PHE A 73 -5.43 -11.07 -2.96
CA PHE A 73 -6.58 -10.35 -2.44
C PHE A 73 -6.38 -9.85 -1.00
N ILE A 74 -5.80 -10.67 -0.11
CA ILE A 74 -5.54 -10.27 1.28
C ILE A 74 -4.54 -9.11 1.33
N ILE A 75 -3.48 -9.17 0.51
CA ILE A 75 -2.48 -8.11 0.39
C ILE A 75 -3.12 -6.82 -0.11
N PHE A 76 -3.95 -6.93 -1.15
CA PHE A 76 -4.70 -5.82 -1.71
C PHE A 76 -5.55 -5.11 -0.64
N ILE A 77 -6.31 -5.87 0.16
CA ILE A 77 -7.13 -5.31 1.25
C ILE A 77 -6.26 -4.58 2.29
N GLY A 78 -5.10 -5.14 2.63
CA GLY A 78 -4.17 -4.50 3.56
C GLY A 78 -3.53 -3.22 3.01
N ALA A 79 -3.25 -3.19 1.72
CA ALA A 79 -2.56 -2.08 1.07
C ALA A 79 -3.50 -0.94 0.62
N ILE A 80 -4.76 -1.22 0.25
CA ILE A 80 -5.63 -0.22 -0.37
C ILE A 80 -6.01 0.93 0.58
N ILE A 81 -6.26 0.63 1.86
CA ILE A 81 -6.72 1.60 2.85
C ILE A 81 -5.71 2.75 3.05
N PRO A 82 -4.42 2.50 3.36
CA PRO A 82 -3.45 3.56 3.51
C PRO A 82 -3.22 4.36 2.21
N VAL A 83 -3.30 3.75 1.03
CA VAL A 83 -3.21 4.47 -0.25
C VAL A 83 -4.35 5.48 -0.37
N ILE A 84 -5.60 5.05 -0.15
CA ILE A 84 -6.79 5.91 -0.28
C ILE A 84 -6.72 7.06 0.72
N ILE A 85 -6.46 6.77 2.00
CA ILE A 85 -6.47 7.77 3.07
C ILE A 85 -5.40 8.82 2.85
N ASN A 86 -4.19 8.42 2.50
CA ASN A 86 -3.10 9.38 2.28
C ASN A 86 -3.28 10.17 0.99
N THR A 87 -3.79 9.56 -0.07
CA THR A 87 -4.15 10.29 -1.30
C THR A 87 -5.23 11.34 -1.03
N PHE A 88 -6.27 10.95 -0.28
CA PHE A 88 -7.33 11.85 0.14
C PHE A 88 -6.82 13.01 1.01
N ASN A 89 -6.01 12.70 2.02
CA ASN A 89 -5.43 13.70 2.91
C ASN A 89 -4.45 14.62 2.17
N GLY A 90 -3.71 14.10 1.20
CA GLY A 90 -2.80 14.88 0.35
C GLY A 90 -3.50 16.01 -0.39
N ILE A 91 -4.73 15.77 -0.89
CA ILE A 91 -5.55 16.81 -1.51
C ILE A 91 -6.07 17.81 -0.48
N ARG A 92 -6.51 17.33 0.69
CA ARG A 92 -7.17 18.17 1.69
C ARG A 92 -6.21 19.09 2.45
N LEU A 93 -4.96 18.68 2.60
CA LEU A 93 -3.93 19.40 3.34
C LEU A 93 -3.11 20.36 2.47
N VAL A 94 -3.47 20.54 1.20
CA VAL A 94 -2.86 21.55 0.35
C VAL A 94 -3.13 22.94 0.93
N ASP A 95 -2.08 23.75 1.01
CA ASP A 95 -2.13 25.11 1.55
C ASP A 95 -3.16 25.97 0.80
N PRO A 96 -4.15 26.57 1.49
CA PRO A 96 -5.07 27.53 0.90
C PRO A 96 -4.36 28.67 0.14
N GLU A 97 -3.18 29.11 0.58
CA GLU A 97 -2.42 30.19 -0.04
C GLU A 97 -1.99 29.86 -1.47
N LEU A 98 -1.72 28.59 -1.78
CA LEU A 98 -1.40 28.14 -3.14
C LEU A 98 -2.60 28.29 -4.08
N TYR A 99 -3.82 28.05 -3.58
CA TYR A 99 -5.04 28.25 -4.35
C TYR A 99 -5.32 29.75 -4.58
N ASP A 100 -5.08 30.59 -3.57
CA ASP A 100 -5.27 32.04 -3.73
C ASP A 100 -4.25 32.64 -4.69
N ALA A 101 -2.98 32.22 -4.62
CA ALA A 101 -1.94 32.66 -5.53
C ALA A 101 -2.26 32.37 -7.00
N ILE A 102 -2.73 31.14 -7.31
CA ILE A 102 -3.03 30.77 -8.70
C ILE A 102 -4.32 31.41 -9.21
N ARG A 103 -5.30 31.65 -8.34
CA ARG A 103 -6.52 32.41 -8.67
C ARG A 103 -6.23 33.86 -9.01
N VAL A 104 -5.30 34.51 -8.31
CA VAL A 104 -4.86 35.88 -8.64
C VAL A 104 -4.20 35.94 -10.02
N LEU A 105 -3.54 34.87 -10.45
CA LEU A 105 -2.96 34.73 -11.80
C LEU A 105 -4.01 34.44 -12.89
N GLY A 106 -5.30 34.36 -12.54
CA GLY A 106 -6.40 34.15 -13.48
C GLY A 106 -6.69 32.69 -13.80
N ALA A 107 -6.17 31.76 -13.01
CA ALA A 107 -6.35 30.33 -13.27
C ALA A 107 -7.80 29.88 -13.10
N ASN A 108 -8.20 28.92 -13.92
CA ASN A 108 -9.48 28.24 -13.82
C ASN A 108 -9.40 27.03 -12.85
N LYS A 109 -10.56 26.44 -12.52
CA LYS A 109 -10.65 25.28 -11.60
C LYS A 109 -9.84 24.05 -12.05
N LYS A 110 -9.62 23.89 -13.36
CA LYS A 110 -8.84 22.77 -13.89
C LYS A 110 -7.35 23.00 -13.70
N GLU A 111 -6.90 24.24 -13.88
CA GLU A 111 -5.53 24.68 -13.60
C GLU A 111 -5.23 24.62 -12.10
N GLU A 112 -6.16 25.05 -11.23
CA GLU A 112 -6.03 24.83 -9.76
C GLU A 112 -5.76 23.35 -9.43
N LEU A 113 -6.47 22.44 -10.10
CA LEU A 113 -6.39 21.01 -9.81
C LEU A 113 -5.10 20.38 -10.34
N ILE A 114 -4.66 20.75 -11.55
CA ILE A 114 -3.50 20.16 -12.22
C ILE A 114 -2.19 20.78 -11.75
N GLU A 115 -2.16 22.08 -11.49
CA GLU A 115 -0.92 22.81 -11.18
C GLU A 115 -0.67 22.97 -9.67
N VAL A 116 -1.72 22.96 -8.85
CA VAL A 116 -1.58 23.08 -7.39
C VAL A 116 -1.92 21.76 -6.71
N THR A 117 -3.15 21.27 -6.87
CA THR A 117 -3.62 20.14 -6.05
C THR A 117 -2.85 18.84 -6.33
N PHE A 118 -2.66 18.49 -7.59
CA PHE A 118 -2.02 17.22 -7.96
C PHE A 118 -0.52 17.18 -7.59
N PRO A 119 0.31 18.21 -7.91
CA PRO A 119 1.71 18.31 -7.48
C PRO A 119 1.87 18.30 -5.95
N ALA A 120 1.01 19.04 -5.24
CA ALA A 120 1.07 19.13 -3.78
C ALA A 120 0.63 17.82 -3.09
N ALA A 121 -0.23 17.01 -3.72
CA ALA A 121 -0.67 15.74 -3.16
C ALA A 121 0.34 14.59 -3.35
N PHE A 122 1.27 14.67 -4.31
CA PHE A 122 2.22 13.58 -4.58
C PHE A 122 3.01 13.10 -3.36
N PRO A 123 3.63 13.97 -2.53
CA PRO A 123 4.35 13.54 -1.34
C PRO A 123 3.49 12.70 -0.39
N ALA A 124 2.22 13.08 -0.21
CA ALA A 124 1.27 12.32 0.60
C ALA A 124 0.90 10.98 -0.06
N ILE A 125 0.69 10.95 -1.39
CA ILE A 125 0.44 9.70 -2.12
C ILE A 125 1.62 8.73 -1.94
N PHE A 126 2.86 9.21 -2.05
CA PHE A 126 4.07 8.40 -1.81
C PHE A 126 4.16 7.91 -0.36
N ALA A 127 3.86 8.75 0.63
CA ALA A 127 3.77 8.32 2.02
C ALA A 127 2.72 7.20 2.21
N GLY A 128 1.57 7.34 1.55
CA GLY A 128 0.54 6.31 1.48
C GLY A 128 1.03 4.99 0.88
N MET A 129 1.75 5.07 -0.24
CA MET A 129 2.37 3.91 -0.87
C MET A 129 3.40 3.23 0.03
N GLN A 130 4.20 3.98 0.78
CA GLN A 130 5.20 3.42 1.69
C GLN A 130 4.55 2.68 2.88
N ILE A 131 3.47 3.24 3.44
CA ILE A 131 2.68 2.58 4.48
C ILE A 131 1.99 1.33 3.90
N ALA A 132 1.42 1.44 2.69
CA ALA A 132 0.78 0.33 2.00
C ALA A 132 1.73 -0.82 1.70
N LEU A 133 2.97 -0.53 1.30
CA LEU A 133 4.00 -1.53 1.09
C LEU A 133 4.36 -2.24 2.40
N SER A 134 4.49 -1.50 3.51
CA SER A 134 4.74 -2.06 4.83
C SER A 134 3.61 -3.02 5.26
N MET A 135 2.35 -2.64 5.01
CA MET A 135 1.18 -3.49 5.24
C MET A 135 1.13 -4.70 4.30
N ALA A 136 1.54 -4.55 3.04
CA ALA A 136 1.60 -5.64 2.08
C ALA A 136 2.57 -6.75 2.55
N TRP A 137 3.70 -6.37 3.13
CA TRP A 137 4.67 -7.33 3.68
C TRP A 137 4.14 -8.10 4.89
N THR A 138 3.52 -7.41 5.85
CA THR A 138 2.97 -8.07 7.04
C THR A 138 1.82 -9.01 6.68
N THR A 139 1.01 -8.63 5.70
CA THR A 139 -0.13 -9.44 5.22
C THR A 139 0.28 -10.60 4.34
N VAL A 140 1.33 -10.47 3.51
CA VAL A 140 1.89 -11.60 2.75
C VAL A 140 2.32 -12.72 3.68
N LEU A 141 3.07 -12.38 4.74
CA LEU A 141 3.54 -13.38 5.68
C LEU A 141 2.35 -14.16 6.24
N ALA A 142 1.33 -13.46 6.74
CA ALA A 142 0.14 -14.09 7.26
C ALA A 142 -0.64 -14.93 6.23
N ALA A 143 -0.80 -14.43 5.01
CA ALA A 143 -1.48 -15.14 3.94
C ALA A 143 -0.72 -16.41 3.53
N GLU A 144 0.61 -16.40 3.61
CA GLU A 144 1.45 -17.56 3.29
C GLU A 144 1.44 -18.63 4.37
N LEU A 145 1.14 -18.29 5.63
CA LEU A 145 1.00 -19.28 6.70
C LEU A 145 -0.20 -20.22 6.45
N VAL A 146 -1.19 -19.79 5.68
CA VAL A 146 -2.43 -20.52 5.45
C VAL A 146 -2.37 -21.30 4.14
N GLY A 147 -1.63 -22.41 4.16
CA GLY A 147 -1.64 -23.40 3.08
C GLY A 147 -0.85 -23.00 1.82
N ALA A 148 0.16 -22.13 1.93
CA ALA A 148 1.07 -21.88 0.83
C ALA A 148 2.01 -23.08 0.60
N ARG A 149 2.30 -23.37 -0.68
CA ARG A 149 3.27 -24.39 -1.09
C ARG A 149 4.65 -23.81 -1.40
N GLU A 150 4.74 -22.49 -1.44
CA GLU A 150 5.93 -21.72 -1.72
C GLU A 150 5.80 -20.32 -1.10
N GLY A 151 6.91 -19.67 -0.80
CA GLY A 151 6.95 -18.35 -0.17
C GLY A 151 7.86 -18.35 1.05
N MET A 152 8.23 -17.17 1.51
CA MET A 152 9.04 -17.01 2.72
C MET A 152 8.27 -17.43 3.98
N GLY A 153 6.96 -17.19 4.02
CA GLY A 153 6.08 -17.71 5.07
C GLY A 153 6.03 -19.24 5.11
N PHE A 154 6.08 -19.90 3.94
CA PHE A 154 6.20 -21.36 3.87
C PHE A 154 7.52 -21.87 4.46
N ILE A 155 8.64 -21.20 4.19
CA ILE A 155 9.93 -21.53 4.81
C ILE A 155 9.88 -21.37 6.33
N ILE A 156 9.24 -20.32 6.84
CA ILE A 156 9.05 -20.14 8.28
C ILE A 156 8.24 -21.30 8.88
N VAL A 157 7.11 -21.67 8.25
CA VAL A 157 6.28 -22.81 8.70
C VAL A 157 7.05 -24.12 8.66
N MET A 158 7.83 -24.36 7.60
CA MET A 158 8.70 -25.52 7.50
C MET A 158 9.70 -25.55 8.66
N GLY A 159 10.32 -24.41 8.98
CA GLY A 159 11.23 -24.28 10.11
C GLY A 159 10.57 -24.60 11.45
N MET A 160 9.33 -24.15 11.65
CA MET A 160 8.53 -24.48 12.83
C MET A 160 8.25 -25.99 12.92
N ASN A 161 7.76 -26.59 11.84
CA ASN A 161 7.40 -28.00 11.79
C ASN A 161 8.57 -28.95 12.05
N PHE A 162 9.78 -28.57 11.59
CA PHE A 162 10.99 -29.36 11.82
C PHE A 162 11.80 -28.90 13.04
N SER A 163 11.27 -27.97 13.85
CA SER A 163 11.95 -27.38 15.01
C SER A 163 13.36 -26.87 14.70
N ARG A 164 13.54 -26.24 13.53
CA ARG A 164 14.79 -25.67 13.06
C ARG A 164 14.77 -24.14 13.19
N PRO A 165 15.14 -23.57 14.36
CA PRO A 165 15.08 -22.13 14.59
C PRO A 165 15.98 -21.35 13.62
N ALA A 166 17.09 -21.93 13.18
CA ALA A 166 17.97 -21.34 12.17
C ALA A 166 17.22 -21.04 10.85
N LEU A 167 16.31 -21.92 10.42
CA LEU A 167 15.54 -21.74 9.19
C LEU A 167 14.47 -20.64 9.35
N ILE A 168 13.85 -20.57 10.53
CA ILE A 168 12.87 -19.54 10.90
C ILE A 168 13.54 -18.16 10.84
N VAL A 169 14.67 -18.00 11.55
CA VAL A 169 15.41 -16.74 11.63
C VAL A 169 15.95 -16.34 10.25
N ALA A 170 16.49 -17.29 9.48
CA ALA A 170 16.94 -17.01 8.11
C ALA A 170 15.78 -16.49 7.24
N GLY A 171 14.60 -17.08 7.35
CA GLY A 171 13.40 -16.62 6.65
C GLY A 171 13.01 -15.18 7.04
N MET A 172 12.97 -14.89 8.35
CA MET A 172 12.67 -13.55 8.87
C MET A 172 13.66 -12.48 8.41
N VAL A 173 14.96 -12.79 8.46
CA VAL A 173 16.04 -11.88 8.03
C VAL A 173 15.92 -11.57 6.54
N VAL A 174 15.69 -12.59 5.70
CA VAL A 174 15.54 -12.39 4.25
C VAL A 174 14.32 -11.52 3.92
N ILE A 175 13.18 -11.74 4.59
CA ILE A 175 12.00 -10.88 4.44
C ILE A 175 12.35 -9.44 4.86
N ALA A 176 12.98 -9.25 6.02
CA ALA A 176 13.32 -7.92 6.54
C ALA A 176 14.24 -7.15 5.59
N ILE A 177 15.30 -7.80 5.08
CA ILE A 177 16.22 -7.20 4.11
C ILE A 177 15.49 -6.83 2.82
N THR A 178 14.63 -7.71 2.32
CA THR A 178 13.90 -7.46 1.06
C THR A 178 12.89 -6.34 1.23
N ALA A 179 12.13 -6.33 2.32
CA ALA A 179 11.17 -5.27 2.65
C ALA A 179 11.87 -3.92 2.82
N PHE A 180 13.02 -3.90 3.49
CA PHE A 180 13.86 -2.71 3.63
C PHE A 180 14.36 -2.22 2.27
N ALA A 181 14.87 -3.10 1.41
CA ALA A 181 15.37 -2.75 0.09
C ALA A 181 14.28 -2.11 -0.80
N ILE A 182 13.06 -2.65 -0.80
CA ILE A 182 11.95 -2.05 -1.56
C ILE A 182 11.53 -0.72 -0.95
N THR A 183 11.47 -0.62 0.38
CA THR A 183 11.15 0.65 1.05
C THR A 183 12.15 1.74 0.67
N VAL A 184 13.45 1.44 0.67
CA VAL A 184 14.51 2.36 0.25
C VAL A 184 14.35 2.74 -1.23
N LEU A 185 14.03 1.78 -2.10
CA LEU A 185 13.78 2.03 -3.52
C LEU A 185 12.60 3.00 -3.73
N VAL A 186 11.50 2.80 -3.00
CA VAL A 186 10.33 3.67 -3.07
C VAL A 186 10.64 5.07 -2.54
N SER A 187 11.37 5.20 -1.43
CA SER A 187 11.80 6.50 -0.91
C SER A 187 12.76 7.23 -1.85
N TRP A 188 13.62 6.48 -2.55
CA TRP A 188 14.50 7.05 -3.58
C TRP A 188 13.69 7.57 -4.78
N LEU A 189 12.67 6.82 -5.22
CA LEU A 189 11.74 7.24 -6.27
C LEU A 189 10.94 8.48 -5.85
N GLU A 190 10.45 8.52 -4.60
CA GLU A 190 9.74 9.68 -4.04
C GLU A 190 10.61 10.94 -4.17
N ARG A 191 11.86 10.91 -3.68
CA ARG A 191 12.78 12.06 -3.74
C ARG A 191 13.05 12.54 -5.17
N ARG A 192 13.04 11.64 -6.15
CA ARG A 192 13.21 11.98 -7.57
C ARG A 192 11.97 12.62 -8.17
N VAL A 193 10.78 12.17 -7.78
CA VAL A 193 9.49 12.64 -8.32
C VAL A 193 9.02 13.91 -7.61
N THR A 194 9.36 14.09 -6.33
CA THR A 194 8.96 15.26 -5.53
C THR A 194 10.18 16.06 -5.03
N PRO A 195 11.01 16.63 -5.92
CA PRO A 195 12.19 17.42 -5.53
C PRO A 195 11.83 18.71 -4.77
N TRP A 196 10.58 19.17 -4.85
CA TRP A 196 10.08 20.35 -4.14
C TRP A 196 9.70 20.07 -2.68
N LYS A 197 9.70 18.81 -2.24
CA LYS A 197 9.43 18.45 -0.84
C LYS A 197 10.59 18.97 0.02
N VAL A 198 10.30 19.91 0.90
CA VAL A 198 11.27 20.39 1.89
C VAL A 198 11.39 19.33 2.98
N ASP A 199 12.52 18.63 3.02
CA ASP A 199 12.85 17.73 4.13
C ASP A 199 13.10 18.60 5.38
N ILE A 200 12.11 18.64 6.28
CA ILE A 200 12.27 19.28 7.59
C ILE A 200 13.08 18.30 8.45
N ASN A 201 14.40 18.46 8.39
CA ASN A 201 15.38 17.70 9.17
C ASN A 201 15.32 18.08 10.65
#